data_AF-A0A3S1TI29-F1
#
_entry.id   AF-A0A3S1TI29-F1
#
_cell.length_a   1.000
_cell.length_b   1.000
_cell.length_c   1.000
_cell.angle_alpha   90.00
_cell.angle_beta   90.00
_cell.angle_gamma   90.00
#
_symmetry.space_group_name_H-M   'P 1'
#
loop_
_entity.id
_entity.type
_entity.pdbx_description
1 polymer ?
#
loop_
_entity_poly.entity_id
_entity_poly.type
_entity_poly.pdbx_seq_one_letter_code
_entity_poly.pdbx_strand_id
1 'polypeptide(L)'
;MPSLRFYFDKILEAAAPEVERQALTHVERLALVRRYGDFSLAYSTAVQGKLSYFGDADGYIAFGTKMKHHFALGDPVAAPARRADYIKRFVETA
;
A
#
# COMPACT_ATOMS: atom_id res chain seq x y z
N MET A 1 -10.11 18.15 -19.74
CA MET A 1 -9.08 19.00 -19.09
C MET A 1 -8.82 18.42 -17.71
N PRO A 2 -7.58 18.11 -17.31
CA PRO A 2 -7.30 17.76 -15.92
C PRO A 2 -7.68 18.98 -15.08
N SER A 3 -8.59 18.82 -14.13
CA SER A 3 -8.98 19.91 -13.24
C SER A 3 -7.77 20.39 -12.44
N LEU A 4 -7.73 21.68 -12.08
CA LEU A 4 -6.72 22.27 -11.19
C LEU A 4 -6.45 21.40 -9.95
N ARG A 5 -7.50 20.71 -9.46
CA ARG A 5 -7.42 19.75 -8.36
C ARG A 5 -6.38 18.64 -8.57
N PHE A 6 -6.27 18.06 -9.77
CA PHE A 6 -5.26 17.02 -10.03
C PHE A 6 -3.82 17.54 -9.92
N TYR A 7 -3.59 18.80 -10.28
CA TYR A 7 -2.28 19.42 -10.15
C TYR A 7 -1.92 19.69 -8.68
N PHE A 8 -2.86 20.21 -7.89
CA PHE A 8 -2.66 20.40 -6.44
C PHE A 8 -2.46 19.07 -5.70
N ASP A 9 -3.25 18.04 -6.02
CA ASP A 9 -3.09 16.71 -5.44
C ASP A 9 -1.67 16.17 -5.72
N LYS A 10 -1.18 16.29 -6.96
CA LYS A 10 0.17 15.83 -7.34
C LYS A 10 1.31 16.56 -6.61
N ILE A 11 1.18 17.89 -6.42
CA ILE A 11 2.19 18.68 -5.69
C ILE A 11 2.21 18.28 -4.21
N LEU A 12 1.05 18.06 -3.61
CA LEU A 12 0.95 17.66 -2.20
C LEU A 12 1.38 16.20 -1.98
N GLU A 13 1.15 15.31 -2.94
CA GLU A 13 1.64 13.93 -2.91
C GLU A 13 3.18 13.88 -2.99
N ALA A 14 3.81 14.75 -3.77
CA ALA A 14 5.28 14.83 -3.88
C ALA A 14 5.96 15.33 -2.59
N ALA A 15 5.19 15.91 -1.66
CA ALA A 15 5.70 16.37 -0.37
C ALA A 15 5.48 15.36 0.77
N ALA A 16 4.94 14.17 0.49
CA ALA A 16 4.89 13.08 1.46
C ALA A 16 6.28 12.45 1.64
N PRO A 17 6.56 11.83 2.81
CA PRO A 17 7.74 11.00 3.00
C PRO A 17 7.88 9.94 1.89
N GLU A 18 9.11 9.62 1.50
CA GLU A 18 9.33 8.63 0.45
C GLU A 18 9.36 7.22 1.06
N VAL A 19 8.24 6.50 0.92
CA VAL A 19 8.16 5.07 1.27
C VAL A 19 8.64 4.22 0.09
N GLU A 20 9.60 3.32 0.34
CA GLU A 20 10.11 2.38 -0.65
C GLU A 20 8.98 1.51 -1.21
N ARG A 21 8.82 1.52 -2.54
CA ARG A 21 7.73 0.84 -3.22
C ARG A 21 8.20 -0.49 -3.77
N GLN A 22 7.57 -1.57 -3.32
CA GLN A 22 7.80 -2.89 -3.88
C GLN A 22 7.04 -3.06 -5.20
N ALA A 23 7.76 -3.43 -6.25
CA ALA A 23 7.21 -3.66 -7.59
C ALA A 23 6.51 -5.03 -7.71
N LEU A 24 5.57 -5.34 -6.81
CA LEU A 24 4.79 -6.58 -6.89
C LEU A 24 3.90 -6.56 -8.13
N THR A 25 3.98 -7.61 -8.94
CA THR A 25 3.05 -7.86 -10.04
C THR A 25 1.66 -8.18 -9.51
N HIS A 26 0.64 -8.05 -10.37
CA HIS A 26 -0.72 -8.42 -10.00
C HIS A 26 -0.86 -9.89 -9.57
N VAL A 27 -0.12 -10.79 -10.21
CA VAL A 27 -0.15 -12.23 -9.91
C VAL A 27 0.45 -12.51 -8.53
N GLU A 28 1.57 -11.87 -8.18
CA GLU A 28 2.19 -12.01 -6.85
C GLU A 28 1.29 -11.49 -5.74
N ARG A 29 0.64 -10.34 -5.94
CA ARG A 29 -0.31 -9.80 -4.96
C ARG A 29 -1.49 -10.73 -4.73
N LEU A 30 -2.07 -11.27 -5.80
CA LEU A 30 -3.17 -12.25 -5.69
C LEU A 30 -2.72 -13.53 -5.00
N ALA A 31 -1.50 -14.01 -5.23
CA ALA A 31 -0.95 -15.16 -4.53
C ALA A 31 -0.83 -14.91 -3.02
N LEU A 32 -0.34 -13.73 -2.62
CA LEU A 32 -0.27 -13.32 -1.22
C LEU A 32 -1.65 -13.17 -0.57
N VAL A 33 -2.63 -12.57 -1.27
CA VAL A 33 -4.03 -12.49 -0.78
C VAL A 33 -4.63 -13.88 -0.60
N ARG A 34 -4.42 -14.80 -1.54
CA ARG A 34 -4.90 -16.19 -1.39
C ARG A 34 -4.31 -16.88 -0.16
N ARG A 35 -3.08 -16.53 0.20
CA ARG A 35 -2.36 -17.14 1.32
C ARG A 35 -2.68 -16.50 2.68
N TYR A 36 -2.83 -15.18 2.72
CA TYR A 36 -2.86 -14.41 3.98
C TYR A 36 -4.04 -13.43 4.10
N GLY A 37 -4.88 -13.30 3.07
CA GLY A 37 -6.03 -12.41 3.06
C GLY A 37 -7.17 -12.95 3.91
N ASP A 38 -7.23 -12.53 5.17
CA ASP A 38 -8.22 -12.95 6.17
C ASP A 38 -9.20 -11.84 6.58
N PHE A 39 -9.14 -10.67 5.93
CA PHE A 39 -10.01 -9.52 6.19
C PHE A 39 -10.81 -9.12 4.96
N SER A 40 -11.96 -8.48 5.16
CA SER A 40 -12.96 -8.20 4.10
C SER A 40 -12.42 -7.39 2.91
N LEU A 41 -11.39 -6.56 3.13
CA LEU A 41 -10.79 -5.73 2.09
C LEU A 41 -9.54 -6.36 1.43
N ALA A 42 -9.13 -7.56 1.83
CA ALA A 42 -7.88 -8.16 1.37
C ALA A 42 -7.80 -8.27 -0.16
N TYR A 43 -8.89 -8.68 -0.83
CA TYR A 43 -8.94 -8.73 -2.29
C TYR A 43 -8.77 -7.35 -2.94
N SER A 44 -9.41 -6.30 -2.39
CA SER A 44 -9.28 -4.92 -2.87
C SER A 44 -7.83 -4.45 -2.85
N THR A 45 -7.03 -4.89 -1.86
CA THR A 45 -5.61 -4.53 -1.79
C THR A 45 -4.80 -5.04 -3.00
N ALA A 46 -5.19 -6.15 -3.64
CA ALA A 46 -4.45 -6.70 -4.79
C ALA A 46 -4.90 -6.16 -6.15
N VAL A 47 -6.19 -5.77 -6.26
CA VAL A 47 -6.84 -5.51 -7.55
C VAL A 47 -7.21 -4.05 -7.78
N GLN A 48 -7.37 -3.25 -6.71
CA GLN A 48 -7.72 -1.84 -6.86
C GLN A 48 -6.56 -1.08 -7.52
N GLY A 49 -6.89 -0.30 -8.56
CA GLY A 49 -5.90 0.51 -9.27
C GLY A 49 -5.36 1.65 -8.42
N LYS A 50 -4.19 2.17 -8.80
CA LYS A 50 -3.51 3.35 -8.21
C LYS A 50 -3.01 3.16 -6.76
N LEU A 51 -2.94 1.92 -6.27
CA LEU A 51 -2.27 1.61 -5.01
C LEU A 51 -0.76 1.46 -5.22
N SER A 52 -0.02 1.87 -4.19
CA SER A 52 1.39 1.54 -3.99
C SER A 52 1.50 0.42 -2.96
N TYR A 53 2.66 -0.25 -2.94
CA TYR A 53 2.88 -1.42 -2.10
C TYR A 53 4.20 -1.26 -1.35
N PHE A 54 4.16 -1.41 -0.04
CA PHE A 54 5.34 -1.49 0.81
C PHE A 54 5.47 -2.92 1.33
N GLY A 55 6.67 -3.50 1.30
CA GLY A 55 6.89 -4.85 1.81
C GLY A 55 7.92 -5.62 1.00
N ASP A 56 7.72 -6.93 0.87
CA ASP A 56 8.66 -7.85 0.25
C ASP A 56 7.90 -9.03 -0.39
N ALA A 57 8.60 -10.12 -0.73
CA ALA A 57 8.02 -11.30 -1.36
C ALA A 57 7.06 -12.09 -0.43
N ASP A 58 7.10 -11.87 0.88
CA ASP A 58 6.31 -12.61 1.87
C ASP A 58 5.07 -11.87 2.34
N GLY A 59 4.91 -10.60 1.97
CA GLY A 59 3.78 -9.79 2.36
C GLY A 59 3.92 -8.32 2.03
N TYR A 60 2.80 -7.60 2.11
CA TYR A 60 2.76 -6.18 1.79
C TYR A 60 1.71 -5.40 2.58
N ILE A 61 1.88 -4.08 2.61
CA ILE A 61 0.87 -3.08 2.94
C ILE A 61 0.53 -2.34 1.64
N ALA A 62 -0.75 -2.36 1.26
CA ALA A 62 -1.24 -1.56 0.16
C ALA A 62 -1.64 -0.18 0.67
N PHE A 63 -1.20 0.88 0.00
CA PHE A 63 -1.49 2.24 0.44
C PHE A 63 -1.69 3.20 -0.73
N GLY A 64 -2.35 4.32 -0.43
CA GLY A 64 -2.41 5.50 -1.30
C GLY A 64 -1.81 6.71 -0.59
N THR A 65 -1.25 7.63 -1.35
CA THR A 65 -0.76 8.91 -0.82
C THR A 65 -1.78 10.00 -1.12
N LYS A 66 -2.12 10.83 -0.14
CA LYS A 66 -2.98 11.99 -0.33
C LYS A 66 -2.66 13.06 0.71
N MET A 67 -2.64 14.33 0.32
CA MET A 67 -2.41 15.45 1.24
C MET A 67 -1.18 15.25 2.17
N LYS A 68 -0.04 14.81 1.61
CA LYS A 68 1.22 14.50 2.33
C LYS A 68 1.20 13.31 3.29
N HIS A 69 0.11 12.53 3.31
CA HIS A 69 -0.01 11.36 4.19
C HIS A 69 -0.18 10.08 3.38
N HIS A 70 0.35 8.99 3.93
CA HIS A 70 0.08 7.64 3.44
C HIS A 70 -1.09 7.01 4.17
N PHE A 71 -2.05 6.49 3.41
CA PHE A 71 -3.23 5.82 3.91
C PHE A 71 -3.17 4.35 3.52
N ALA A 72 -2.98 3.47 4.50
CA ALA A 72 -3.06 2.03 4.30
C ALA A 72 -4.50 1.60 4.00
N LEU A 73 -4.66 0.66 3.07
CA LEU A 73 -5.93 0.01 2.76
C LEU A 73 -6.02 -1.31 3.54
N GLY A 74 -6.48 -1.20 4.79
CA GLY A 74 -6.64 -2.36 5.69
C GLY A 74 -5.32 -2.86 6.27
N ASP A 75 -5.36 -4.09 6.78
CA ASP A 75 -4.23 -4.73 7.45
C ASP A 75 -3.15 -5.22 6.45
N PRO A 76 -1.90 -5.47 6.91
CA PRO A 76 -0.89 -6.08 6.07
C PRO A 76 -1.34 -7.46 5.57
N VAL A 77 -1.21 -7.69 4.26
CA VAL A 77 -1.40 -9.01 3.65
C VAL A 77 -0.11 -9.80 3.85
N ALA A 78 0.04 -10.37 5.03
CA ALA A 78 1.19 -11.14 5.49
C ALA A 78 0.77 -12.14 6.56
N ALA A 79 1.66 -13.08 6.88
CA ALA A 79 1.47 -13.99 8.01
C ALA A 79 1.16 -13.20 9.31
N PRO A 80 0.17 -13.62 10.13
CA PRO A 80 -0.25 -12.86 11.31
C PRO A 80 0.89 -12.46 12.25
N ALA A 81 1.86 -13.37 12.47
CA ALA A 81 3.03 -13.12 13.31
C ALA A 81 3.97 -12.01 12.79
N ARG A 82 3.90 -11.67 11.49
CA ARG A 82 4.74 -10.64 10.85
C ARG A 82 4.05 -9.28 10.71
N ARG A 83 2.73 -9.19 10.91
CA ARG A 83 1.98 -7.94 10.66
C ARG A 83 2.51 -6.76 11.47
N ALA A 84 2.85 -6.97 12.73
CA ALA A 84 3.40 -5.92 13.59
C ALA A 84 4.74 -5.37 13.06
N ASP A 85 5.60 -6.22 12.50
CA ASP A 85 6.87 -5.80 11.88
C ASP A 85 6.64 -4.95 10.62
N TYR A 86 5.72 -5.36 9.74
CA TYR A 86 5.36 -4.56 8.56
C TYR A 86 4.83 -3.18 8.95
N ILE A 87 3.94 -3.10 9.95
CA ILE A 87 3.38 -1.83 10.43
C ILE A 87 4.50 -0.95 10.98
N LYS A 88 5.37 -1.50 11.83
CA LYS A 88 6.49 -0.76 12.41
C LYS A 88 7.38 -0.16 11.32
N ARG A 89 7.86 -0.98 10.38
CA ARG A 89 8.74 -0.54 9.29
C ARG A 89 8.07 0.46 8.35
N PHE A 90 6.76 0.32 8.12
CA PHE A 90 6.00 1.27 7.31
C PHE A 90 5.90 2.62 8.01
N VAL A 91 5.54 2.66 9.29
CA VAL A 91 5.44 3.90 10.06
C VAL A 91 6.79 4.60 10.22
N GLU A 92 7.89 3.85 10.35
CA GLU A 92 9.25 4.42 10.43
C GLU A 92 9.69 5.10 9.13
N THR A 93 9.04 4.82 8.00
CA THR A 93 9.39 5.36 6.67
C THR A 93 8.33 6.32 6.10
N ALA A 94 7.16 6.44 6.75
CA ALA A 94 5.95 7.10 6.24
C ALA A 94 5.64 8.48 6.84
#